data_AF-A0A7C4IMD4-F1
#
_entry.id   AF-A0A7C4IMD4-F1
#
_cell.length_a   1.000
_cell.length_b   1.000
_cell.length_c   1.000
_cell.angle_alpha   90.00
_cell.angle_beta   90.00
_cell.angle_gamma   90.00
#
_symmetry.space_group_name_H-M   'P 1'
#
loop_
_entity.id
_entity.type
_entity.pdbx_description
1 polymer ?
#
loop_
_entity_poly.entity_id
_entity_poly.type
_entity_poly.pdbx_seq_one_letter_code
_entity_poly.pdbx_strand_id
1 'polypeptide(L)' 'MEMLRLIDRKVHDILADPYRFKPLRKPLQNKRRVHVGGSFVLVYEINEKEQLVTLLDFDHHDNIYKV' A
#
# COMPACT_ATOMS: atom_id res chain seq x y z
N MET A 1 -18.98 -4.44 -1.61
CA MET A 1 -18.52 -5.54 -0.72
C MET A 1 -17.27 -6.28 -1.21
N GLU A 2 -17.06 -6.47 -2.52
CA GLU A 2 -15.90 -7.21 -3.02
C GLU A 2 -14.56 -6.48 -2.85
N MET A 3 -14.52 -5.17 -3.12
CA MET A 3 -13.30 -4.36 -2.95
C MET A 3 -12.77 -4.37 -1.51
N LEU A 4 -13.66 -4.24 -0.52
CA LEU A 4 -13.27 -4.30 0.91
C LEU A 4 -12.59 -5.63 1.27
N ARG A 5 -13.05 -6.75 0.71
CA ARG A 5 -12.41 -8.07 0.92
C ARG A 5 -11.03 -8.15 0.28
N LEU A 6 -10.83 -7.52 -0.88
CA LEU A 6 -9.52 -7.45 -1.51
C LEU A 6 -8.55 -6.57 -0.72
N ILE A 7 -9.03 -5.44 -0.20
CA ILE A 7 -8.25 -4.55 0.69
C ILE A 7 -7.88 -5.30 1.96
N ASP A 8 -8.85 -5.94 2.63
CA ASP A 8 -8.63 -6.70 3.86
C ASP A 8 -7.55 -7.79 3.69
N ARG A 9 -7.63 -8.57 2.60
CA ARG A 9 -6.59 -9.54 2.26
C ARG A 9 -5.21 -8.88 2.10
N LYS A 10 -5.14 -7.69 1.48
CA LYS A 10 -3.88 -6.95 1.34
C LYS A 10 -3.38 -6.39 2.67
N VAL A 11 -4.26 -5.94 3.56
CA VAL A 11 -3.88 -5.52 4.90
C VAL A 11 -3.29 -6.69 5.68
N HIS A 12 -3.89 -7.88 5.62
CA HIS A 12 -3.31 -9.07 6.22
C HIS A 12 -1.96 -9.48 5.60
N ASP A 13 -1.82 -9.40 4.27
CA ASP A 13 -0.52 -9.61 3.60
C ASP A 13 0.55 -8.63 4.13
N ILE A 14 0.19 -7.36 4.33
CA ILE A 14 1.08 -6.31 4.85
C ILE A 14 1.43 -6.55 6.31
N LEU A 15 0.47 -6.94 7.16
CA LEU A 15 0.73 -7.22 8.57
C LEU A 15 1.63 -8.44 8.77
N ALA A 16 1.54 -9.44 7.90
CA ALA A 16 2.39 -10.63 7.94
C ALA A 16 3.84 -10.33 7.54
N ASP A 17 4.06 -9.49 6.52
CA ASP A 17 5.37 -8.99 6.12
C ASP A 17 5.24 -7.59 5.50
N PRO A 18 5.51 -6.53 6.28
CA PRO A 18 5.38 -5.15 5.79
C PRO A 18 6.37 -4.82 4.66
N TYR A 19 7.46 -5.57 4.51
CA TYR A 19 8.52 -5.31 3.53
C TYR A 19 8.30 -6.06 2.21
N ARG A 20 7.27 -6.89 2.12
CA ARG A 20 6.93 -7.74 0.96
C ARG A 20 6.70 -6.98 -0.33
N PHE A 21 6.12 -5.78 -0.26
CA PHE A 21 5.67 -5.04 -1.45
C PHE A 21 6.66 -3.97 -1.89
N LYS A 22 6.62 -3.61 -3.18
CA LYS A 22 7.62 -2.70 -3.76
C LYS A 22 7.57 -1.32 -3.11
N PRO A 23 8.74 -0.71 -2.81
CA PRO A 23 8.80 0.70 -2.45
C PRO A 23 8.33 1.57 -3.62
N LEU A 24 7.86 2.77 -3.30
CA LEU A 24 7.64 3.80 -4.31
C LEU A 24 8.97 4.31 -4.87
N ARG A 25 8.92 4.96 -6.03
CA ARG A 25 10.08 5.60 -6.65
C ARG A 25 10.50 6.82 -5.83
N LYS A 26 11.76 7.27 -6.02
CA LYS A 26 12.24 8.53 -5.45
C LYS A 26 11.29 9.68 -5.82
N PRO A 27 10.98 10.61 -4.89
CA PRO A 27 11.55 10.76 -3.54
C PRO A 27 10.79 10.01 -2.42
N LEU A 28 9.83 9.15 -2.76
CA LEU A 28 8.92 8.48 -1.81
C LEU A 28 9.37 7.06 -1.44
N GLN A 29 10.66 6.75 -1.53
CA GLN A 29 11.18 5.38 -1.32
C GLN A 29 10.95 4.81 0.09
N ASN A 30 10.60 5.65 1.07
CA ASN A 30 10.23 5.23 2.42
C ASN A 30 8.78 4.68 2.50
N LYS A 31 7.98 4.85 1.45
CA LYS A 31 6.62 4.34 1.32
C LYS A 31 6.59 3.12 0.42
N ARG A 32 5.61 2.26 0.62
CA ARG A 32 5.39 1.03 -0.17
C ARG A 32 4.01 1.03 -0.80
N ARG A 33 3.88 0.26 -1.88
CA ARG A 33 2.62 0.17 -2.63
C ARG A 33 2.23 -1.26 -2.97
N VAL A 34 0.95 -1.55 -2.93
CA VAL A 34 0.38 -2.83 -3.37
C VAL A 34 -0.82 -2.60 -4.28
N HIS A 35 -0.90 -3.38 -5.36
CA HIS A 35 -2.08 -3.36 -6.23
C HIS A 35 -3.23 -4.14 -5.59
N VAL A 36 -4.43 -3.59 -5.71
CA VAL A 36 -5.70 -4.15 -5.23
C VAL A 36 -6.65 -4.24 -6.42
N GLY A 37 -7.17 -5.44 -6.69
CA GLY A 37 -8.14 -5.64 -7.78
C GLY A 37 -7.63 -5.25 -9.18
N GLY A 38 -6.30 -5.30 -9.40
CA GLY A 38 -5.65 -4.96 -10.67
C GLY A 38 -5.48 -3.45 -10.91
N SER A 39 -6.51 -2.66 -10.64
CA SER A 39 -6.58 -1.25 -11.03
C SER A 39 -6.33 -0.24 -9.92
N PHE A 40 -6.43 -0.63 -8.65
CA PHE A 40 -6.22 0.28 -7.51
C PHE A 40 -4.88 0.03 -6.85
N VAL A 41 -4.35 1.04 -6.18
CA VAL A 41 -3.11 0.95 -5.43
C VAL A 41 -3.36 1.44 -4.00
N LEU A 42 -2.98 0.63 -3.04
CA LEU A 42 -2.89 1.01 -1.62
C LEU A 42 -1.44 1.39 -1.31
N VAL A 43 -1.24 2.61 -0.82
CA VAL A 43 0.05 3.12 -0.35
C VAL A 43 0.08 3.09 1.17
N TYR A 44 1.21 2.66 1.73
CA TYR A 44 1.42 2.61 3.18
C TYR A 44 2.87 2.90 3.54
N GLU A 45 3.11 3.18 4.81
CA GLU A 45 4.44 3.33 5.39
C GLU A 45 4.62 2.47 6.64
N ILE A 46 5.87 2.23 6.99
CA ILE A 46 6.27 1.39 8.13
C ILE A 46 7.07 2.25 9.08
N ASN A 47 6.66 2.28 10.34
CA ASN A 47 7.44 2.84 11.43
C ASN A 47 7.95 1.69 12.30
N GLU A 48 9.23 1.32 12.11
CA GLU A 48 9.88 0.24 12.86
C GLU A 48 9.96 0.50 14.36
N LYS A 49 10.09 1.77 14.76
CA LYS A 49 10.24 2.13 16.19
C LYS A 49 8.94 1.88 16.94
N GLU A 50 7.83 2.28 16.34
CA GLU A 50 6.50 2.13 16.92
C GLU A 50 5.84 0.79 16.54
N GLN A 51 6.51 -0.05 15.76
CA GLN A 51 5.96 -1.29 15.19
C GLN A 51 4.59 -1.06 14.50
N LEU A 52 4.48 0.06 13.79
CA LEU A 52 3.23 0.56 13.22
C LEU A 52 3.28 0.53 11.69
N VAL A 53 2.18 0.10 11.08
CA VAL A 53 1.92 0.29 9.66
C VAL A 53 0.77 1.28 9.49
N THR A 54 1.00 2.34 8.72
CA THR A 54 -0.01 3.36 8.42
C THR A 54 -0.43 3.25 6.96
N LEU A 55 -1.72 3.01 6.71
CA LEU A 55 -2.31 3.10 5.38
C LEU A 55 -2.52 4.58 5.03
N LEU A 56 -1.92 5.03 3.93
CA LEU A 56 -1.83 6.45 3.58
C LEU A 56 -2.84 6.87 2.52
N ASP A 57 -2.94 6.09 1.44
CA ASP A 57 -3.74 6.46 0.28
C ASP A 57 -4.24 5.23 -0.48
N PHE A 58 -5.40 5.35 -1.13
CA PHE A 58 -6.02 4.32 -1.94
C PHE A 58 -6.74 4.95 -3.14
N ASP A 59 -6.16 4.80 -4.33
CA ASP A 59 -6.70 5.37 -5.57
C ASP A 59 -6.39 4.50 -6.79
N HIS A 60 -7.04 4.79 -7.91
CA HIS A 60 -6.76 4.18 -9.21
C HIS A 60 -5.34 4.52 -9.67
N HIS A 61 -4.63 3.55 -10.23
CA HIS A 61 -3.24 3.74 -10.66
C HIS A 61 -3.06 4.90 -11.64
N ASP A 62 -4.05 5.18 -12.50
CA ASP A 62 -4.02 6.31 -13.44
C ASP A 62 -3.98 7.70 -12.77
N ASN A 63 -4.46 7.82 -11.53
CA ASN A 63 -4.48 9.08 -10.80
C ASN A 63 -3.21 9.27 -9.96
N ILE A 64 -2.65 8.18 -9.43
CA ILE A 64 -1.44 8.21 -8.59
C ILE A 64 -0.18 8.64 -9.35
N TYR A 65 -0.17 8.52 -10.69
CA TYR A 65 0.94 9.01 -11.52
C TYR A 65 0.68 10.35 -12.21
N LYS A 66 -0.47 11.00 -11.96
CA LYS A 66 -0.70 12.38 -12.43
C LYS A 66 -0.08 13.35 -11.42
N VAL A 67 1.24 13.48 -11.49
CA VAL A 67 2.02 14.56 -10.87
C VAL A 67 2.69 15.34 -11.99
#